data_AF-A0A2H1JL18-F1
#
_entry.id   AF-A0A2H1JL18-F1
#
_cell.length_a   1.000
_cell.length_b   1.000
_cell.length_c   1.000
_cell.angle_alpha   90.00
_cell.angle_beta   90.00
_cell.angle_gamma   90.00
#
_symmetry.space_group_name_H-M   'P 1'
#
loop_
_entity.id
_entity.type
_entity.pdbx_description
1 polymer ?
#
loop_
_entity_poly.entity_id
_entity_poly.type
_entity_poly.pdbx_seq_one_letter_code
_entity_poly.pdbx_strand_id
1 'polypeptide(L)'
;MKTDMAAAALLEEVRRLRLRVMGLSTPQLDGGRRTRIREALAHLSALRADGRRVPVLEDRVLADQVVVLLTDCLPEYGATDAQTATALTIAEDLRRDLA
;
A
#
# COMPACT_ATOMS: atom_id res chain seq x y z
N MET A 1 8.27 8.32 -19.98
CA MET A 1 9.32 8.98 -19.18
C MET A 1 8.86 9.39 -17.78
N LYS A 2 7.82 10.23 -17.58
CA LYS A 2 7.32 10.55 -16.22
C LYS A 2 6.65 9.35 -15.53
N THR A 3 5.89 8.56 -16.28
CA THR A 3 5.24 7.31 -15.83
C THR A 3 6.24 6.29 -15.31
N ASP A 4 7.35 6.09 -16.04
CA ASP A 4 8.37 5.11 -15.70
C ASP A 4 9.06 5.43 -14.37
N MET A 5 9.27 6.73 -14.07
CA MET A 5 9.83 7.16 -12.78
C MET A 5 8.86 6.93 -11.62
N ALA A 6 7.57 7.22 -11.80
CA ALA A 6 6.56 6.99 -10.76
C ALA A 6 6.37 5.49 -10.49
N ALA A 7 6.35 4.65 -11.53
CA ALA A 7 6.26 3.21 -11.40
C ALA A 7 7.49 2.61 -10.68
N ALA A 8 8.70 3.05 -11.03
CA ALA A 8 9.92 2.61 -10.35
C ALA A 8 9.95 3.03 -8.88
N ALA A 9 9.52 4.26 -8.58
CA ALA A 9 9.40 4.75 -7.21
C ALA A 9 8.36 3.95 -6.41
N LEU A 10 7.21 3.65 -7.01
CA LEU A 10 6.17 2.84 -6.37
C LEU A 10 6.66 1.42 -6.07
N LEU A 11 7.33 0.75 -7.02
CA LEU A 11 7.94 -0.56 -6.81
C LEU A 11 8.90 -0.58 -5.62
N GLU A 12 9.68 0.48 -5.50
CA GLU A 12 10.63 0.61 -4.40
C GLU A 12 9.93 0.86 -3.05
N GLU A 13 8.88 1.69 -3.02
CA GLU A 13 8.05 1.86 -1.83
C GLU A 13 7.33 0.57 -1.41
N VAL A 14 6.87 -0.25 -2.35
CA VAL A 14 6.29 -1.58 -2.07
C VAL A 14 7.28 -2.45 -1.30
N ARG A 15 8.55 -2.49 -1.73
CA ARG A 15 9.61 -3.26 -1.04
C ARG A 15 9.86 -2.73 0.36
N ARG A 16 9.97 -1.41 0.53
CA ARG A 16 10.18 -0.75 1.83
C ARG A 16 9.03 -1.04 2.80
N LEU A 17 7.79 -0.87 2.35
CA LEU A 17 6.60 -1.11 3.16
C LEU A 17 6.47 -2.57 3.56
N ARG A 18 6.74 -3.51 2.66
CA ARG A 18 6.73 -4.94 2.99
C ARG A 18 7.63 -5.25 4.18
N LEU A 19 8.89 -4.80 4.12
CA LEU A 19 9.85 -4.99 5.21
C LEU A 19 9.37 -4.30 6.50
N ARG A 20 8.84 -3.09 6.38
CA ARG A 20 8.37 -2.31 7.55
C ARG A 20 7.20 -2.99 8.25
N VAL A 21 6.16 -3.37 7.51
CA VAL A 21 4.95 -3.99 8.07
C VAL A 21 5.26 -5.37 8.66
N MET A 22 6.08 -6.18 7.98
CA MET A 22 6.53 -7.48 8.50
C MET A 22 7.35 -7.36 9.80
N GLY A 23 8.02 -6.23 10.02
CA GLY A 23 8.80 -5.96 11.22
C GLY A 23 8.00 -5.39 12.40
N LEU A 24 6.71 -5.09 12.23
CA LEU A 24 5.87 -4.58 13.32
C LEU A 24 5.46 -5.70 14.27
N SER A 25 5.61 -5.46 15.56
CA SER A 25 5.07 -6.34 16.61
C SER A 25 3.58 -6.08 16.86
N THR A 26 2.86 -7.05 17.42
CA THR A 26 1.43 -6.90 17.75
C THR A 26 1.13 -5.66 18.61
N PRO A 27 1.90 -5.31 19.66
CA PRO A 27 1.67 -4.06 20.40
C PRO A 27 1.82 -2.80 19.54
N GLN A 28 2.75 -2.79 18.58
CA GLN A 28 2.92 -1.68 17.65
C GLN A 28 1.75 -1.55 16.67
N LEU A 29 1.15 -2.68 16.28
CA LEU A 29 -0.05 -2.72 15.44
C LEU A 29 -1.29 -2.24 16.23
N ASP A 30 -1.44 -2.71 17.47
CA ASP A 30 -2.52 -2.32 18.38
C ASP A 30 -2.43 -0.84 18.79
N GLY A 31 -1.23 -0.25 18.79
CA GLY A 31 -0.98 1.17 19.02
C GLY A 31 -1.47 2.12 17.92
N GLY A 32 -2.33 1.67 17.00
CA GLY A 32 -2.97 2.49 15.96
C GLY A 32 -2.44 2.27 14.55
N ARG A 33 -1.28 1.61 14.37
CA ARG A 33 -0.72 1.31 13.03
C ARG A 33 -1.63 0.39 12.22
N ARG A 34 -2.38 -0.51 12.87
CA ARG A 34 -3.38 -1.34 12.18
C ARG A 34 -4.47 -0.51 11.51
N THR A 35 -4.93 0.55 12.17
CA THR A 35 -5.93 1.46 11.61
C THR A 35 -5.39 2.18 10.38
N ARG A 36 -4.15 2.70 10.44
CA ARG A 36 -3.48 3.36 9.31
C ARG A 36 -3.31 2.44 8.11
N ILE A 37 -2.88 1.20 8.34
CA ILE A 37 -2.78 0.20 7.27
C ILE A 37 -4.16 -0.05 6.64
N ARG A 38 -5.22 -0.19 7.44
CA ARG A 38 -6.59 -0.40 6.92
C ARG A 38 -7.12 0.79 6.13
N GLU A 39 -6.85 2.02 6.57
CA GLU A 39 -7.19 3.25 5.84
C GLU A 39 -6.50 3.29 4.48
N ALA A 40 -5.19 3.02 4.43
CA ALA A 40 -4.43 2.95 3.19
C ALA A 40 -4.97 1.85 2.25
N LEU A 41 -5.25 0.66 2.77
CA LEU A 41 -5.85 -0.44 1.98
C LEU A 41 -7.22 -0.06 1.41
N ALA A 42 -8.04 0.67 2.16
CA ALA A 42 -9.34 1.13 1.68
C ALA A 42 -9.18 2.14 0.53
N HIS A 43 -8.23 3.07 0.63
CA HIS A 43 -7.92 4.03 -0.44
C HIS A 43 -7.40 3.33 -1.70
N LEU A 44 -6.50 2.35 -1.55
CA LEU A 44 -5.98 1.58 -2.68
C LEU A 44 -7.06 0.71 -3.34
N SER A 45 -7.96 0.12 -2.54
CA SER A 45 -9.10 -0.62 -3.08
C SER A 45 -10.06 0.28 -3.86
N ALA A 46 -10.34 1.49 -3.38
CA ALA A 46 -11.13 2.47 -4.13
C ALA A 46 -10.45 2.87 -5.45
N LEU A 47 -9.12 2.85 -5.50
CA LEU A 47 -8.34 3.25 -6.67
C LEU A 47 -8.33 2.19 -7.80
N ARG A 48 -8.37 0.89 -7.45
CA ARG A 48 -8.14 -0.22 -8.42
C ARG A 48 -9.13 -1.38 -8.35
N ALA A 49 -9.83 -1.58 -7.23
CA ALA A 49 -10.69 -2.74 -6.99
C ALA A 49 -12.18 -2.35 -6.84
N ASP A 50 -12.61 -1.29 -7.53
CA ASP A 50 -13.98 -0.74 -7.47
C ASP A 50 -14.47 -0.43 -6.04
N GLY A 51 -13.54 -0.15 -5.12
CA GLY A 51 -13.87 0.09 -3.71
C GLY A 51 -14.37 -1.15 -2.97
N ARG A 52 -14.07 -2.37 -3.47
CA ARG A 52 -14.38 -3.61 -2.75
C ARG A 52 -13.85 -3.52 -1.32
N ARG A 53 -14.70 -3.90 -0.36
CA ARG A 53 -14.32 -3.82 1.05
C ARG A 53 -13.11 -4.73 1.29
N VAL A 54 -12.06 -4.14 1.87
CA VAL A 54 -10.89 -4.88 2.32
C VAL A 54 -11.34 -5.79 3.47
N PRO A 55 -11.12 -7.11 3.39
CA PRO A 55 -11.52 -8.04 4.44
C PRO A 55 -10.81 -7.72 5.76
N VAL A 56 -11.37 -8.21 6.87
CA VAL A 56 -10.66 -8.17 8.16
C VAL A 56 -9.55 -9.20 8.08
N LEU A 57 -8.31 -8.74 8.03
CA LEU A 57 -7.12 -9.56 7.88
C LEU A 57 -6.37 -9.71 9.22
N GLU A 58 -5.79 -10.89 9.42
CA GLU A 58 -4.79 -11.12 10.47
C GLU A 58 -3.50 -10.35 10.16
N ASP A 59 -2.67 -10.10 11.19
CA ASP A 59 -1.49 -9.22 11.10
C ASP A 59 -0.52 -9.62 9.98
N ARG A 60 -0.28 -10.92 9.75
CA ARG A 60 0.56 -11.40 8.64
C ARG A 60 -0.05 -11.12 7.27
N VAL A 61 -1.37 -11.23 7.15
CA VAL A 61 -2.09 -11.07 5.87
C VAL A 61 -2.23 -9.59 5.51
N LEU A 62 -2.17 -8.68 6.49
CA LEU A 62 -2.14 -7.23 6.23
C LEU A 62 -0.92 -6.80 5.40
N ALA A 63 0.26 -7.36 5.69
CA ALA A 63 1.48 -7.03 4.94
C ALA A 63 1.37 -7.45 3.47
N ASP A 64 0.92 -8.69 3.24
CA ASP A 64 0.75 -9.22 1.88
C ASP A 64 -0.32 -8.45 1.11
N GLN A 65 -1.41 -8.04 1.77
CA GLN A 65 -2.47 -7.27 1.12
C GLN A 65 -2.02 -5.87 0.69
N VAL A 66 -1.18 -5.19 1.48
CA VAL A 66 -0.60 -3.89 1.10
C VAL A 66 0.25 -4.04 -0.16
N VAL A 67 1.07 -5.09 -0.20
CA VAL A 67 1.91 -5.38 -1.37
C VAL A 67 1.05 -5.63 -2.60
N VAL A 68 0.01 -6.45 -2.50
CA VAL A 68 -0.88 -6.78 -3.62
C VAL A 68 -1.55 -5.52 -4.18
N LEU A 69 -2.23 -4.72 -3.34
CA LEU A 69 -2.98 -3.56 -3.86
C LEU A 69 -2.07 -2.46 -4.43
N LEU A 70 -0.87 -2.27 -3.86
CA LEU A 70 0.11 -1.34 -4.43
C LEU A 70 0.71 -1.86 -5.74
N THR A 71 0.94 -3.17 -5.84
CA THR A 71 1.42 -3.82 -7.06
C THR A 71 0.39 -3.66 -8.19
N ASP A 72 -0.90 -3.84 -7.89
CA ASP A 72 -2.01 -3.62 -8.85
C ASP A 72 -2.09 -2.18 -9.38
N CYS A 73 -1.43 -1.21 -8.72
CA CYS A 73 -1.33 0.19 -9.15
C CYS A 73 -0.14 0.46 -10.10
N LEU A 74 0.60 -0.57 -10.51
CA LEU A 74 1.66 -0.42 -11.51
C LEU A 74 1.08 -0.48 -12.95
N PRO A 75 1.70 0.23 -13.91
CA PRO A 75 1.24 0.24 -15.30
C PRO A 75 1.19 -1.14 -15.95
N GLU A 76 2.07 -2.07 -15.54
CA GLU A 76 2.10 -3.46 -16.03
C GLU A 76 0.83 -4.25 -15.70
N TYR A 77 0.05 -3.80 -14.71
CA TYR A 77 -1.27 -4.35 -14.35
C TYR A 77 -2.42 -3.47 -14.83
N GLY A 78 -2.16 -2.51 -15.73
CA GLY A 78 -3.18 -1.66 -16.33
C GLY A 78 -3.59 -0.46 -15.49
N ALA A 79 -2.72 0.01 -14.58
CA ALA A 79 -2.91 1.29 -13.90
C ALA A 79 -2.59 2.46 -14.82
N THR A 80 -3.41 3.51 -14.73
CA THR A 80 -3.12 4.80 -15.37
C THR A 80 -2.01 5.52 -14.60
N ASP A 81 -1.31 6.44 -15.26
CA ASP A 81 -0.28 7.30 -14.65
C ASP A 81 -0.78 8.00 -13.38
N ALA A 82 -2.04 8.48 -13.41
CA ALA A 82 -2.66 9.14 -12.27
C ALA A 82 -2.90 8.16 -11.10
N GLN A 83 -3.31 6.93 -11.38
CA GLN A 83 -3.45 5.89 -10.37
C GLN A 83 -2.09 5.51 -9.78
N THR A 84 -1.06 5.32 -10.61
CA THR A 84 0.30 5.01 -10.14
C THR A 84 0.86 6.14 -9.26
N ALA A 85 0.69 7.40 -9.66
CA ALA A 85 1.12 8.55 -8.86
C ALA A 85 0.36 8.66 -7.52
N THR A 86 -0.96 8.43 -7.54
CA THR A 86 -1.78 8.45 -6.32
C THR A 86 -1.38 7.32 -5.36
N ALA A 87 -1.15 6.12 -5.89
CA ALA A 87 -0.70 4.98 -5.10
C ALA A 87 0.68 5.21 -4.48
N LEU A 88 1.59 5.87 -5.21
CA LEU A 88 2.89 6.29 -4.68
C LEU A 88 2.73 7.23 -3.48
N THR A 89 1.88 8.26 -3.58
CA THR A 89 1.60 9.15 -2.45
C THR A 89 1.04 8.39 -1.25
N ILE A 90 0.07 7.50 -1.46
CA ILE A 90 -0.49 6.64 -0.39
C ILE A 90 0.61 5.80 0.27
N ALA A 91 1.51 5.22 -0.53
CA ALA A 91 2.60 4.39 -0.02
C ALA A 91 3.60 5.21 0.82
N GLU A 92 3.96 6.41 0.37
CA GLU A 92 4.85 7.31 1.09
C GLU A 92 4.23 7.81 2.41
N ASP A 93 2.94 8.16 2.39
CA ASP A 93 2.19 8.55 3.58
C ASP A 93 2.14 7.41 4.59
N LEU A 94 1.77 6.20 4.14
CA LEU A 94 1.74 5.02 5.01
C LEU A 94 3.12 4.75 5.60
N ARG A 95 4.20 4.84 4.80
CA ARG A 95 5.56 4.62 5.32
C ARG A 95 5.92 5.60 6.42
N ARG A 96 5.51 6.88 6.29
CA ARG A 96 5.70 7.91 7.32
C ARG A 96 4.89 7.60 8.58
N ASP A 97 3.65 7.17 8.45
CA ASP A 97 2.79 6.81 9.58
C ASP A 97 3.26 5.55 10.33
N LEU A 98 3.97 4.66 9.63
CA LEU A 98 4.54 3.46 10.21
C LEU A 98 5.94 3.68 10.81
N ALA A 99 6.55 4.86 10.67
CA ALA A 99 7.85 5.23 11.27
C ALA A 99 7.84 5.13 12.81
#